data_AF-A0A5N5IUD8-F1
#
_entry.id   AF-A0A5N5IUD8-F1
#
_cell.length_a   1.000
_cell.length_b   1.000
_cell.length_c   1.000
_cell.angle_alpha   90.00
_cell.angle_beta   90.00
_cell.angle_gamma   90.00
#
_symmetry.space_group_name_H-M   'P 1'
#
loop_
_entity.id
_entity.type
_entity.pdbx_description
1 polymer ?
#
loop_
_entity_poly.entity_id
_entity_poly.type
_entity_poly.pdbx_seq_one_letter_code
_entity_poly.pdbx_strand_id
1 'polypeptide(L)'
;MIWSLVLSILIFYAILIVVNIPAPFIGLNFENAETPKLWYAPPGFVIPIVWFVLFTLLGIGRYHLIQTGFGSYQWWLFGLAFLCATYAYYTLGLAKVTHISALWFGLWGNIVVILFAALVVYKLLPINTTAALLTVPVIVWTAFASLIVVGEMKLGKLI
;
A
#
# COMPACT_ATOMS: atom_id res chain seq x y z
N MET A 1 6.11 19.67 -19.59
CA MET A 1 6.71 18.33 -19.46
C MET A 1 7.06 17.98 -18.02
N ILE A 2 7.92 18.71 -17.31
CA ILE A 2 8.29 18.37 -15.92
C ILE A 2 7.17 18.62 -14.88
N TRP A 3 6.40 19.69 -15.05
CA TRP A 3 5.27 20.01 -14.17
C TRP A 3 4.19 18.92 -14.11
N SER A 4 3.96 18.22 -15.23
CA SER A 4 3.01 17.11 -15.30
C SER A 4 3.49 15.89 -14.52
N LEU A 5 4.81 15.63 -14.52
CA LEU A 5 5.40 14.59 -13.68
C LEU A 5 5.30 14.95 -12.20
N VAL A 6 5.74 16.16 -11.83
CA VAL A 6 5.69 16.65 -10.45
C VAL A 6 4.26 16.60 -9.91
N LEU A 7 3.28 17.13 -10.65
CA LEU A 7 1.87 17.06 -10.27
C LEU A 7 1.36 15.61 -10.12
N SER A 8 1.82 14.71 -10.99
CA SER A 8 1.46 13.29 -10.90
C SER A 8 2.07 12.61 -9.68
N ILE A 9 3.24 13.01 -9.19
CA ILE A 9 3.79 12.48 -7.94
C ILE A 9 3.07 13.10 -6.74
N LEU A 10 2.90 14.42 -6.74
CA LEU A 10 2.26 15.16 -5.66
C LEU A 10 0.83 14.69 -5.38
N ILE A 11 0.06 14.30 -6.40
CA ILE A 11 -1.31 13.80 -6.18
C ILE A 11 -1.33 12.46 -5.42
N PHE A 12 -0.34 11.59 -5.64
CA PHE A 12 -0.24 10.32 -4.89
C PHE A 12 0.22 10.58 -3.46
N TYR A 13 1.17 11.50 -3.25
CA TYR A 13 1.49 11.94 -1.89
C TYR A 13 0.30 12.59 -1.19
N ALA A 14 -0.52 13.36 -1.91
CA ALA A 14 -1.74 13.90 -1.35
C ALA A 14 -2.69 12.77 -0.89
N ILE A 15 -2.88 11.71 -1.68
CA ILE A 15 -3.65 10.53 -1.25
C ILE A 15 -3.03 9.91 0.02
N LEU A 16 -1.72 9.65 0.01
CA LEU A 16 -1.02 9.04 1.15
C LEU A 16 -1.21 9.86 2.42
N ILE A 17 -0.97 11.17 2.34
CA ILE A 17 -0.99 12.11 3.46
C ILE A 17 -2.43 12.34 3.94
N VAL A 18 -3.36 12.70 3.05
CA VAL A 18 -4.75 13.01 3.42
C VAL A 18 -5.42 11.80 4.06
N VAL A 19 -5.13 10.59 3.58
CA VAL A 19 -5.69 9.37 4.17
C VAL A 19 -5.01 9.03 5.49
N ASN A 20 -3.70 9.20 5.66
CA ASN A 20 -3.01 8.75 6.88
C ASN A 20 -2.96 9.78 8.02
N ILE A 21 -3.02 11.10 7.72
CA ILE A 21 -3.03 12.14 8.77
C ILE A 21 -4.14 11.92 9.80
N PRO A 22 -5.40 11.61 9.44
CA PRO A 22 -6.47 11.42 10.42
C PRO A 22 -6.30 10.19 11.31
N ALA A 23 -5.57 9.15 10.85
CA ALA A 23 -5.54 7.83 11.49
C ALA A 23 -5.03 7.88 12.96
N PRO A 24 -3.93 8.59 13.29
CA PRO A 24 -3.52 8.76 14.69
C PRO A 24 -4.56 9.47 15.56
N PHE A 25 -5.28 10.47 15.04
CA PHE A 25 -6.28 11.24 15.80
C PHE A 25 -7.50 10.42 16.21
N ILE A 26 -7.79 9.34 15.49
CA ILE A 26 -8.85 8.38 15.83
C ILE A 26 -8.33 7.13 16.56
N GLY A 27 -7.06 7.15 16.96
CA GLY A 27 -6.39 6.10 17.75
C GLY A 27 -5.96 4.87 16.95
N LEU A 28 -5.67 5.03 15.65
CA LEU A 28 -5.10 3.97 14.82
C LEU A 28 -3.58 4.12 14.74
N ASN A 29 -2.87 3.58 15.73
CA ASN A 29 -1.41 3.64 15.82
C ASN A 29 -0.80 2.23 15.92
N PHE A 30 0.19 1.95 15.09
CA PHE A 30 0.92 0.67 15.08
C PHE A 30 2.05 0.60 16.14
N GLU A 31 2.31 1.67 16.89
CA GLU A 31 3.41 1.76 17.85
C GLU A 31 3.21 0.94 19.14
N ASN A 32 1.98 0.50 19.43
CA ASN A 32 1.62 -0.11 20.72
C ASN A 32 1.62 -1.65 20.75
N ALA A 33 2.08 -2.32 19.68
CA ALA A 33 2.15 -3.78 19.67
C ALA A 33 3.47 -4.25 20.27
N GLU A 34 3.46 -4.73 21.52
CA GLU A 34 4.56 -5.47 22.15
C GLU A 34 4.73 -6.88 21.52
N THR A 35 4.61 -6.99 20.20
CA THR A 35 4.78 -8.26 19.51
C THR A 35 6.26 -8.60 19.38
N PRO A 36 6.68 -9.85 19.62
CA PRO A 36 8.04 -10.29 19.38
C PRO A 36 8.39 -10.03 17.91
N LYS A 37 9.40 -9.20 17.67
CA LYS A 37 9.85 -8.84 16.32
C LYS A 37 10.50 -10.03 15.65
N LEU A 38 10.04 -10.36 14.45
CA LEU A 38 10.68 -11.34 13.58
C LEU A 38 12.08 -10.85 13.18
N TRP A 39 13.05 -11.77 13.08
CA TRP A 39 14.44 -11.42 12.72
C TRP A 39 14.58 -10.76 11.35
N TYR A 40 13.62 -11.00 10.45
CA TYR A 40 13.57 -10.42 9.10
C TYR A 40 12.61 -9.22 8.99
N ALA A 41 11.89 -8.85 10.06
CA ALA A 41 11.04 -7.66 10.03
C ALA A 41 11.94 -6.41 9.99
N PRO A 42 11.73 -5.50 9.02
CA PRO A 42 12.56 -4.32 8.93
C PRO A 42 12.26 -3.36 10.09
N PRO A 43 13.19 -2.44 10.40
CA PRO A 43 12.93 -1.35 11.34
C PRO A 43 11.67 -0.55 10.95
N GLY A 44 10.92 -0.05 11.94
CA GLY A 44 9.63 0.61 11.71
C GLY A 44 9.68 1.80 10.74
N PHE A 45 10.79 2.55 10.71
CA PHE A 45 10.98 3.68 9.79
C PHE A 45 11.15 3.27 8.32
N VAL A 46 11.47 2.00 8.03
CA VAL A 46 11.61 1.50 6.65
C VAL A 46 10.25 1.41 5.97
N ILE A 47 9.20 1.08 6.72
CA ILE A 47 7.83 0.95 6.20
C ILE A 47 7.34 2.23 5.51
N PRO A 48 7.36 3.43 6.14
CA PRO A 48 6.94 4.66 5.48
C PRO A 48 7.87 5.07 4.33
N ILE A 49 9.17 4.76 4.39
CA ILE A 49 10.11 5.02 3.28
C ILE A 49 9.74 4.20 2.05
N VAL A 50 9.47 2.90 2.21
CA VAL A 50 9.08 2.05 1.10
C VAL A 50 7.77 2.52 0.50
N TRP A 51 6.77 2.85 1.32
CA TRP A 51 5.52 3.41 0.81
C TRP A 51 5.71 4.74 0.08
N PHE A 52 6.59 5.61 0.55
CA PHE A 52 6.93 6.85 -0.15
C PHE A 52 7.47 6.57 -1.55
N VAL A 53 8.40 5.61 -1.68
CA VAL A 53 8.94 5.17 -2.98
C VAL A 53 7.86 4.56 -3.86
N LEU A 54 7.04 3.66 -3.33
CA LEU A 54 5.96 3.02 -4.09
C LEU A 54 4.97 4.06 -4.63
N PHE A 55 4.59 5.05 -3.83
CA PHE A 55 3.70 6.13 -4.27
C PHE A 55 4.37 7.04 -5.32
N THR A 56 5.69 7.25 -5.26
CA THR A 56 6.44 7.89 -6.36
C THR A 56 6.31 7.10 -7.65
N LEU A 57 6.51 5.78 -7.60
CA LEU A 57 6.44 4.91 -8.79
C LEU A 57 5.04 4.93 -9.41
N LEU A 58 3.97 4.92 -8.61
CA LEU A 58 2.61 5.07 -9.11
C LEU A 58 2.38 6.46 -9.74
N GLY A 59 2.95 7.51 -9.15
CA GLY A 59 2.93 8.86 -9.73
C GLY A 59 3.64 8.95 -11.08
N ILE A 60 4.81 8.29 -11.21
CA ILE A 60 5.53 8.15 -12.49
C ILE A 60 4.68 7.33 -13.48
N GLY A 61 4.05 6.23 -13.03
CA GLY A 61 3.14 5.42 -13.86
C GLY A 61 1.97 6.24 -14.41
N ARG A 62 1.35 7.08 -13.58
CA ARG A 62 0.30 8.02 -14.02
C ARG A 62 0.82 9.00 -15.05
N TYR A 63 2.00 9.57 -14.82
CA TYR A 63 2.62 10.48 -15.79
C TYR A 63 2.75 9.81 -17.16
N HIS A 64 3.25 8.57 -17.22
CA HIS A 64 3.34 7.81 -18.47
C HIS A 64 1.98 7.60 -19.13
N LEU A 65 0.94 7.23 -18.38
CA LEU A 65 -0.41 7.05 -18.93
C LEU A 65 -0.94 8.33 -19.58
N ILE A 66 -0.69 9.50 -18.98
CA ILE A 66 -1.13 10.78 -19.54
C ILE A 66 -0.35 11.12 -20.82
N GLN A 67 0.98 10.95 -20.80
CA GLN A 67 1.82 11.25 -21.97
C GLN A 67 1.51 10.37 -23.17
N THR A 68 1.08 9.12 -22.95
CA THR A 68 0.73 8.19 -24.03
C THR A 68 -0.75 8.22 -24.43
N GLY A 69 -1.53 9.22 -23.96
CA GLY A 69 -2.94 9.36 -24.33
C GLY A 69 -3.91 8.39 -23.63
N PHE A 70 -3.44 7.59 -22.66
CA PHE A 70 -4.23 6.62 -21.90
C PHE A 70 -4.63 7.14 -20.51
N GLY A 71 -4.86 8.45 -20.40
CA GLY A 71 -5.19 9.10 -19.13
C GLY A 71 -6.44 8.54 -18.44
N SER A 72 -7.39 7.95 -19.17
CA SER A 72 -8.58 7.31 -18.58
C SER A 72 -8.24 6.10 -17.68
N TYR A 73 -7.08 5.46 -17.87
CA TYR A 73 -6.65 4.32 -17.06
C TYR A 73 -5.99 4.71 -15.73
N GLN A 74 -5.76 6.00 -15.48
CA GLN A 74 -5.14 6.47 -14.23
C GLN A 74 -5.95 6.10 -12.97
N TRP A 75 -7.26 5.88 -13.12
CA TRP A 75 -8.15 5.50 -12.02
C TRP A 75 -7.77 4.16 -11.38
N TRP A 76 -7.15 3.24 -12.12
CA TRP A 76 -6.61 1.99 -11.55
C TRP A 76 -5.48 2.27 -10.55
N LEU A 77 -4.57 3.19 -10.90
CA LEU A 77 -3.48 3.59 -10.01
C LEU A 77 -4.02 4.34 -8.79
N PHE A 78 -5.01 5.22 -8.96
CA PHE A 78 -5.66 5.91 -7.84
C PHE A 78 -6.39 4.95 -6.91
N GLY A 79 -7.15 3.99 -7.45
CA GLY A 79 -7.81 2.96 -6.65
C GLY A 79 -6.80 2.15 -5.85
N LEU A 80 -5.67 1.78 -6.45
CA LEU A 80 -4.62 1.02 -5.77
C LEU A 80 -3.96 1.86 -4.67
N ALA A 81 -3.62 3.11 -4.97
CA ALA A 81 -3.04 4.02 -3.99
C ALA A 81 -3.98 4.28 -2.81
N PHE A 82 -5.27 4.47 -3.06
CA PHE A 82 -6.27 4.65 -2.03
C PHE A 82 -6.41 3.39 -1.15
N LEU A 83 -6.47 2.21 -1.77
CA LEU A 83 -6.51 0.92 -1.06
C LEU A 83 -5.24 0.71 -0.20
N CYS A 84 -4.08 1.09 -0.70
CA CYS A 84 -2.84 1.00 0.07
C CYS A 84 -2.82 2.02 1.22
N ALA A 85 -3.21 3.26 0.96
CA ALA A 85 -3.20 4.33 1.97
C ALA A 85 -4.20 4.09 3.09
N THR A 86 -5.32 3.41 2.81
CA THR A 86 -6.36 3.09 3.79
C THR A 86 -6.05 1.87 4.66
N TYR A 87 -4.83 1.32 4.57
CA TYR A 87 -4.42 0.11 5.31
C TYR A 87 -4.71 0.17 6.80
N ALA A 88 -4.36 1.26 7.48
CA ALA A 88 -4.62 1.42 8.92
C ALA A 88 -6.11 1.29 9.28
N TYR A 89 -7.01 1.72 8.39
CA TYR A 89 -8.45 1.74 8.64
C TYR A 89 -9.06 0.35 8.55
N TYR A 90 -8.77 -0.41 7.49
CA TYR A 90 -9.31 -1.77 7.38
C TYR A 90 -8.52 -2.81 8.18
N THR A 91 -7.43 -2.43 8.84
CA THR A 91 -6.70 -3.30 9.77
C THR A 91 -7.01 -2.95 11.22
N LEU A 92 -6.41 -1.89 11.74
CA LEU A 92 -6.60 -1.43 13.12
C LEU A 92 -8.02 -0.95 13.36
N GLY A 93 -8.63 -0.25 12.39
CA GLY A 93 -9.99 0.27 12.54
C GLY A 93 -11.02 -0.86 12.65
N LEU A 94 -10.95 -1.86 11.75
CA LEU A 94 -11.83 -3.04 11.86
C LEU A 94 -11.54 -3.86 13.12
N ALA A 95 -10.27 -4.02 13.51
CA ALA A 95 -9.93 -4.70 14.76
C ALA A 95 -10.53 -4.01 15.99
N LYS A 96 -10.48 -2.67 16.03
CA LYS A 96 -11.06 -1.85 17.10
C LYS A 96 -12.59 -1.99 17.21
N VAL A 97 -13.28 -2.15 16.08
CA VAL A 97 -14.75 -2.26 16.03
C VAL A 97 -15.23 -3.69 16.26
N THR A 98 -14.53 -4.68 15.72
CA THR A 98 -14.99 -6.09 15.72
C THR A 98 -14.37 -6.93 16.83
N HIS A 99 -13.33 -6.42 17.52
CA HIS A 99 -12.51 -7.15 18.48
C HIS A 99 -11.79 -8.39 17.91
N ILE A 100 -11.77 -8.55 16.59
CA ILE A 100 -10.95 -9.54 15.91
C ILE A 100 -9.52 -9.01 15.78
N SER A 101 -8.53 -9.90 15.86
CA SER A 101 -7.11 -9.52 15.77
C SER A 101 -6.79 -8.70 14.52
N ALA A 102 -6.03 -7.61 14.70
CA ALA A 102 -5.51 -6.79 13.61
C ALA A 102 -4.62 -7.57 12.63
N LEU A 103 -3.97 -8.66 13.08
CA LEU A 103 -3.16 -9.52 12.21
C LEU A 103 -4.01 -10.24 11.16
N TRP A 104 -5.22 -10.68 11.54
CA TRP A 104 -6.15 -11.32 10.58
C TRP A 104 -6.61 -10.35 9.51
N PHE A 105 -7.00 -9.14 9.91
CA PHE A 105 -7.36 -8.09 8.94
C PHE A 105 -6.16 -7.62 8.14
N GLY A 106 -4.96 -7.59 8.72
CA GLY A 106 -3.72 -7.28 8.02
C GLY A 106 -3.42 -8.29 6.92
N LEU A 107 -3.61 -9.58 7.19
CA LEU A 107 -3.42 -10.64 6.20
C LEU A 107 -4.44 -10.54 5.06
N TRP A 108 -5.73 -10.42 5.38
CA TRP A 108 -6.77 -10.25 4.36
C TRP A 108 -6.59 -8.98 3.55
N GLY A 109 -6.26 -7.87 4.21
CA GLY A 109 -5.95 -6.59 3.58
C GLY A 109 -4.79 -6.71 2.59
N ASN A 110 -3.71 -7.38 2.97
CA ASN A 110 -2.59 -7.64 2.08
C ASN A 110 -2.98 -8.51 0.88
N ILE A 111 -3.79 -9.56 1.08
CA ILE A 111 -4.31 -10.40 -0.02
C ILE A 111 -5.12 -9.54 -1.00
N VAL A 112 -6.01 -8.69 -0.51
CA VAL A 112 -6.82 -7.80 -1.34
C VAL A 112 -5.94 -6.82 -2.12
N VAL A 113 -4.93 -6.22 -1.49
CA VAL A 113 -3.96 -5.34 -2.15
C VAL A 113 -3.18 -6.08 -3.23
N ILE A 114 -2.68 -7.30 -2.96
CA ILE A 114 -1.94 -8.12 -3.93
C ILE A 114 -2.81 -8.44 -5.14
N LEU A 115 -4.03 -8.91 -4.92
CA LEU A 115 -4.96 -9.25 -6.00
C LEU A 115 -5.35 -8.02 -6.82
N PHE A 116 -5.62 -6.89 -6.16
CA PHE A 116 -5.96 -5.66 -6.86
C PHE A 116 -4.78 -5.07 -7.62
N ALA A 117 -3.57 -5.10 -7.06
CA ALA A 117 -2.35 -4.69 -7.75
C ALA A 117 -2.06 -5.60 -8.96
N ALA A 118 -2.24 -6.92 -8.83
CA ALA A 118 -2.11 -7.85 -9.96
C ALA A 118 -3.15 -7.56 -11.05
N LEU A 119 -4.39 -7.23 -10.67
CA LEU A 119 -5.43 -6.79 -11.61
C LEU A 119 -5.05 -5.47 -12.31
N VAL A 120 -4.50 -4.50 -11.58
CA VAL A 120 -4.00 -3.24 -12.15
C VAL A 120 -2.90 -3.51 -13.16
N VAL A 121 -1.91 -4.34 -12.81
CA VAL A 121 -0.84 -4.76 -13.73
C VAL A 121 -1.44 -5.42 -14.97
N TYR A 122 -2.34 -6.39 -14.81
CA TYR A 122 -3.00 -7.07 -15.93
C TYR A 122 -3.75 -6.10 -16.86
N LYS A 123 -4.44 -5.11 -16.29
CA LYS A 123 -5.17 -4.09 -17.07
C LYS A 123 -4.25 -3.10 -17.77
N LEU A 124 -3.13 -2.72 -17.14
CA LEU A 124 -2.20 -1.74 -17.69
C LEU A 124 -1.19 -2.36 -18.65
N LEU A 125 -0.86 -3.65 -18.53
CA LEU A 125 0.16 -4.31 -19.36
C LEU A 125 -0.08 -4.17 -20.88
N PRO A 126 -1.29 -4.37 -21.43
CA PRO A 126 -1.52 -4.17 -22.86
C PRO A 126 -1.62 -2.70 -23.28
N ILE A 127 -1.72 -1.76 -22.33
CA ILE A 127 -1.96 -0.33 -22.58
C ILE A 127 -0.68 0.49 -22.44
N ASN A 128 0.05 0.29 -21.35
CA ASN A 128 1.30 0.95 -21.03
C ASN A 128 2.15 0.04 -20.12
N THR A 129 3.10 -0.68 -20.74
CA THR A 129 4.01 -1.61 -20.05
C THR A 129 4.79 -0.94 -18.93
N THR A 130 5.20 0.32 -19.11
CA THR A 130 5.97 1.05 -18.09
C THR A 130 5.13 1.27 -16.83
N ALA A 131 3.90 1.77 -16.98
CA ALA A 131 3.00 1.97 -15.85
C ALA A 131 2.64 0.65 -15.14
N ALA A 132 2.48 -0.43 -15.91
CA ALA A 132 2.25 -1.77 -15.36
C ALA A 132 3.46 -2.25 -14.54
N LEU A 133 4.68 -2.17 -15.09
CA LEU A 133 5.89 -2.60 -14.40
C LEU A 133 6.20 -1.77 -13.15
N LEU A 134 5.94 -0.46 -13.17
CA LEU A 134 6.07 0.42 -12.01
C LEU A 134 5.08 0.07 -10.87
N THR A 135 4.02 -0.68 -11.17
CA THR A 135 3.04 -1.15 -10.18
C THR A 135 3.48 -2.47 -9.52
N VAL A 136 4.29 -3.29 -10.18
CA VAL A 136 4.75 -4.61 -9.69
C VAL A 136 5.43 -4.54 -8.31
N PRO A 137 6.28 -3.53 -7.99
CA PRO A 137 6.88 -3.42 -6.66
C PRO A 137 5.88 -3.38 -5.50
N VAL A 138 4.64 -2.92 -5.72
CA VAL A 138 3.57 -2.97 -4.70
C VAL A 138 3.26 -4.43 -4.35
N ILE A 139 3.13 -5.32 -5.34
CA ILE A 139 2.87 -6.75 -5.13
C ILE A 139 4.00 -7.37 -4.30
N VAL A 140 5.24 -7.10 -4.67
CA VAL A 140 6.42 -7.66 -4.00
C VAL A 140 6.49 -7.21 -2.54
N TRP A 141 6.31 -5.92 -2.30
CA TRP A 141 6.33 -5.37 -0.95
C TRP A 141 5.18 -5.91 -0.09
N THR A 142 3.96 -5.95 -0.61
CA THR A 142 2.80 -6.45 0.13
C THR A 142 2.86 -7.97 0.36
N ALA A 143 3.46 -8.74 -0.56
CA ALA A 143 3.75 -10.15 -0.34
C ALA A 143 4.75 -10.33 0.81
N PHE A 144 5.82 -9.53 0.85
CA PHE A 144 6.76 -9.52 1.97
C PHE A 144 6.08 -9.13 3.29
N ALA A 145 5.23 -8.09 3.30
CA ALA A 145 4.45 -7.71 4.47
C ALA A 145 3.53 -8.84 4.96
N SER A 146 2.96 -9.63 4.04
CA SER A 146 2.18 -10.82 4.39
C SER A 146 3.00 -11.87 5.11
N LEU A 147 4.26 -12.08 4.72
CA LEU A 147 5.16 -13.02 5.41
C LEU A 147 5.48 -12.57 6.84
N ILE A 148 5.55 -11.26 7.09
CA ILE A 148 5.69 -10.70 8.43
C ILE A 148 4.44 -11.01 9.26
N VAL A 149 3.26 -10.66 8.74
CA VAL A 149 1.98 -10.91 9.44
C VAL A 149 1.80 -12.40 9.77
N VAL A 150 2.07 -13.30 8.82
CA VAL A 150 1.99 -14.76 9.07
C VAL A 150 3.01 -15.22 10.11
N GLY A 151 4.23 -14.67 10.09
CA GLY A 151 5.24 -14.97 11.10
C GLY A 151 4.81 -14.53 12.50
N GLU A 152 4.24 -13.33 12.63
CA GLU A 152 3.72 -12.81 13.90
C GLU A 152 2.55 -13.64 14.42
N MET A 153 1.64 -14.06 13.53
CA MET A 153 0.53 -14.96 13.88
C MET A 153 1.03 -16.32 14.40
N LYS A 154 2.17 -16.82 13.91
CA LYS A 154 2.77 -18.07 14.40
C LYS A 154 3.44 -17.87 15.76
N LEU A 155 4.16 -16.76 15.95
CA LEU A 155 4.81 -16.43 17.23
C LEU A 155 3.77 -16.20 18.34
N GLY A 156 2.67 -15.49 18.05
CA GLY A 156 1.60 -15.25 19.02
C GLY A 156 0.80 -16.48 19.43
N LYS A 157 0.99 -17.63 18.77
CA LYS A 157 0.43 -18.94 19.19
C LYS A 157 1.40 -19.76 20.04
N LEU A 158 2.66 -19.36 20.13
CA LEU A 158 3.71 -20.05 20.89
C LEU A 158 3.91 -19.46 22.30
N ILE A 159 3.21 -18.36 22.60
CA ILE A 159 3.13 -17.70 23.91
C ILE A 159 1.72 -17.95 24.46
#